data_AF-A0A8J3Y4K4-F1
#
_entry.id   AF-A0A8J3Y4K4-F1
#
_cell.length_a   1.000
_cell.length_b   1.000
_cell.length_c   1.000
_cell.angle_alpha   90.00
_cell.angle_beta   90.00
_cell.angle_gamma   90.00
#
_symmetry.space_group_name_H-M   'P 1'
#
loop_
_entity.id
_entity.type
_entity.pdbx_description
1 polymer ?
#
loop_
_entity_poly.entity_id
_entity_poly.type
_entity_poly.pdbx_seq_one_letter_code
_entity_poly.pdbx_strand_id
1 'polypeptide(L)'
;MRRIAVLDAPSNLGLRPPTGTSVPGCAKAPGALRDRGLIARLGARDAGCVTPPRYDPGGWRPGDGVCHAPEIAAYSRTLADRIAAIIDEGEFPVVLGGDCSVVLGSGLAMHRLGEAVGGRIGLVFVDGHSDFRHPGNASYVGAAAGEDLALVTGRGQADLAAIEGRRPYFRDIDVVVLGIRDHDEYRLDLQAAGIVTRPVPMLRAEGAARSAQWAREQLVDCAGYWVHVDVDVLDPAVMPAVDAPEPGGIAFPELELLLAGLVDTPHCLGVEITVFDPDYDPDGAYAAEIADTLVAGLAPVADPHPDDHRRTRRADDEPETAAAEAAEPEPEIEPQAEVEAEPEPEPEVEPWEPTQPHAHHGDLPSDEPGSFALPVAEPVHFDLDPPDAEPRPHRRTSALDALTMPAQRTATDS
;
A
#
# COMPACT_ATOMS: atom_id res chain seq x y z
N MET A 1 19.81 5.14 16.41
CA MET A 1 18.45 5.65 16.74
C MET A 1 18.06 6.70 15.71
N ARG A 2 16.92 6.52 15.04
CA ARG A 2 16.38 7.53 14.11
C ARG A 2 15.33 8.36 14.83
N ARG A 3 15.36 9.67 14.64
CA ARG A 3 14.31 10.54 15.17
C ARG A 3 13.08 10.42 14.27
N ILE A 4 11.91 10.18 14.85
CA ILE A 4 10.65 10.14 14.10
C ILE A 4 10.21 11.56 13.77
N ALA A 5 9.75 11.78 12.55
CA ALA A 5 9.08 13.00 12.12
C ALA A 5 7.69 12.66 11.59
N VAL A 6 6.65 13.25 12.18
CA VAL A 6 5.27 12.99 11.80
C VAL A 6 4.79 14.06 10.84
N LEU A 7 4.35 13.64 9.64
CA LEU A 7 3.83 14.49 8.59
C LEU A 7 2.36 14.16 8.34
N ASP A 8 1.49 15.16 8.43
CA ASP A 8 0.08 14.97 8.08
C ASP A 8 -0.08 15.08 6.56
N ALA A 9 -0.73 14.08 5.97
CA ALA A 9 -1.12 14.05 4.58
C ALA A 9 -2.64 13.77 4.45
N PRO A 10 -3.52 14.60 5.04
CA PRO A 10 -4.95 14.38 4.97
C PRO A 10 -5.42 14.45 3.51
N SER A 11 -6.17 13.44 3.05
CA SER A 11 -6.77 13.42 1.72
C SER A 11 -8.04 12.58 1.72
N ASN A 12 -9.00 12.96 0.90
CA ASN A 12 -10.13 12.11 0.51
C ASN A 12 -10.17 11.88 -1.00
N LEU A 13 -9.25 12.47 -1.75
CA LEU A 13 -9.33 12.63 -3.21
C LEU A 13 -9.42 11.29 -3.94
N GLY A 14 -8.77 10.25 -3.39
CA GLY A 14 -8.79 8.91 -3.97
C GLY A 14 -10.07 8.10 -3.71
N LEU A 15 -10.94 8.56 -2.81
CA LEU A 15 -12.15 7.86 -2.39
C LEU A 15 -13.38 8.28 -3.20
N ARG A 16 -14.35 7.36 -3.26
CA ARG A 16 -15.71 7.67 -3.70
C ARG A 16 -16.50 8.24 -2.52
N PRO A 17 -17.43 9.16 -2.76
CA PRO A 17 -18.21 9.68 -1.66
C PRO A 17 -19.22 8.60 -1.21
N PRO A 18 -19.46 8.42 0.11
CA PRO A 18 -20.43 7.44 0.61
C PRO A 18 -21.84 7.62 0.02
N THR A 19 -22.19 8.86 -0.33
CA THR A 19 -23.40 9.27 -1.05
C THR A 19 -23.03 10.37 -2.04
N GLY A 20 -23.84 10.62 -3.07
CA GLY A 20 -23.56 11.68 -4.06
C GLY A 20 -23.48 13.11 -3.51
N THR A 21 -23.78 13.33 -2.22
CA THR A 21 -23.73 14.64 -1.56
C THR A 21 -22.77 14.70 -0.37
N SER A 22 -22.15 13.57 0.02
CA SER A 22 -21.24 13.52 1.16
C SER A 22 -19.78 13.67 0.72
N VAL A 23 -18.93 13.99 1.68
CA VAL A 23 -17.48 13.95 1.55
C VAL A 23 -16.99 12.83 2.47
N PRO A 24 -16.06 11.96 2.04
CA PRO A 24 -15.46 10.96 2.93
C PRO A 24 -14.83 11.63 4.18
N GLY A 25 -14.74 10.90 5.30
CA GLY A 25 -14.21 11.46 6.54
C GLY A 25 -12.71 11.20 6.77
N CYS A 26 -12.08 10.33 5.98
CA CYS A 26 -10.68 9.90 6.13
C CYS A 26 -9.66 11.04 6.26
N ALA A 27 -9.84 12.17 5.58
CA ALA A 27 -8.98 13.35 5.72
C ALA A 27 -8.93 13.94 7.15
N LYS A 28 -9.80 13.51 8.07
CA LYS A 28 -9.81 13.90 9.48
C LYS A 28 -8.87 13.03 10.34
N ALA A 29 -8.41 11.89 9.83
CA ALA A 29 -7.58 10.93 10.57
C ALA A 29 -6.36 11.57 11.25
N PRO A 30 -5.55 12.43 10.59
CA PRO A 30 -4.38 13.00 11.24
C PRO A 30 -4.74 13.82 12.49
N GLY A 31 -5.84 14.59 12.43
CA GLY A 31 -6.35 15.35 13.57
C GLY A 31 -6.80 14.44 14.72
N ALA A 32 -7.59 13.42 14.42
CA ALA A 32 -8.10 12.47 15.42
C ALA A 32 -6.96 11.72 16.14
N LEU A 33 -5.92 11.31 15.41
CA LEU A 33 -4.74 10.66 15.99
C LEU A 33 -3.89 11.63 16.83
N ARG A 34 -3.75 12.88 16.39
CA ARG A 34 -3.07 13.93 17.16
C ARG A 34 -3.77 14.27 18.47
N ASP A 35 -5.11 14.26 18.49
CA ASP A 35 -5.91 14.45 19.69
C ASP A 35 -5.68 13.35 20.74
N ARG A 36 -5.16 12.19 20.33
CA ARG A 36 -4.70 11.10 21.22
C ARG A 36 -3.24 11.24 21.67
N GLY A 37 -2.64 12.41 21.44
CA GLY A 37 -1.29 12.74 21.88
C GLY A 37 -0.18 12.06 21.10
N LEU A 38 -0.47 11.52 19.90
CA LEU A 38 0.44 10.66 19.15
C LEU A 38 1.86 11.24 18.99
N ILE A 39 1.98 12.52 18.62
CA ILE A 39 3.28 13.21 18.45
C ILE A 39 4.13 13.12 19.72
N ALA A 40 3.54 13.45 20.87
CA ALA A 40 4.24 13.45 22.15
C ALA A 40 4.59 12.03 22.59
N ARG A 41 3.69 11.07 22.37
CA ARG A 41 3.88 9.66 22.74
C ARG A 41 4.99 8.98 21.93
N LEU A 42 5.15 9.36 20.66
CA LEU A 42 6.25 8.90 19.81
C LEU A 42 7.57 9.66 20.08
N GLY A 43 7.55 10.73 20.87
CA GLY A 43 8.70 11.64 20.98
C GLY A 43 9.11 12.25 19.63
N ALA A 44 8.14 12.39 18.71
CA ALA A 44 8.37 12.76 17.33
C ALA A 44 8.50 14.28 17.15
N ARG A 45 9.23 14.69 16.10
CA ARG A 45 9.15 16.04 15.57
C ARG A 45 7.85 16.19 14.80
N ASP A 46 7.14 17.30 15.01
CA ASP A 46 6.02 17.67 14.16
C ASP A 46 6.56 18.24 12.84
N ALA A 47 6.40 17.48 11.75
CA ALA A 47 6.78 17.92 10.41
C ALA A 47 5.68 18.75 9.74
N GLY A 48 4.56 19.02 10.40
CA GLY A 48 3.45 19.81 9.90
C GLY A 48 2.52 19.02 8.97
N CYS A 49 1.89 19.73 8.03
CA CYS A 49 0.86 19.17 7.16
C CYS A 49 1.12 19.50 5.68
N VAL A 50 0.72 18.62 4.78
CA VAL A 50 0.49 18.91 3.35
C VAL A 50 -1.00 19.19 3.18
N THR A 51 -1.35 20.42 2.79
CA THR A 51 -2.76 20.80 2.66
C THR A 51 -3.37 20.22 1.39
N PRO A 52 -4.43 19.39 1.48
CA PRO A 52 -5.07 18.83 0.31
C PRO A 52 -5.93 19.89 -0.41
N PRO A 53 -6.10 19.74 -1.73
CA PRO A 53 -7.21 20.35 -2.44
C PRO A 53 -8.57 20.00 -1.82
N ARG A 54 -9.57 20.83 -2.09
CA ARG A 54 -10.96 20.53 -1.72
C ARG A 54 -11.41 19.27 -2.45
N TYR A 55 -12.05 18.35 -1.73
CA TYR A 55 -12.79 17.25 -2.34
C TYR A 55 -14.02 17.78 -3.08
N ASP A 56 -14.03 17.65 -4.40
CA ASP A 56 -15.11 18.11 -5.27
C ASP A 56 -15.11 17.30 -6.58
N PRO A 57 -15.94 16.23 -6.65
CA PRO A 57 -16.04 15.42 -7.86
C PRO A 57 -16.57 16.20 -9.08
N GLY A 58 -17.14 17.39 -8.86
CA GLY A 58 -17.65 18.26 -9.92
C GLY A 58 -18.64 17.54 -10.85
N GLY A 59 -18.30 17.51 -12.14
CA GLY A 59 -19.09 16.85 -13.19
C GLY A 59 -18.61 15.44 -13.57
N TRP A 60 -17.68 14.85 -12.82
CA TRP A 60 -17.08 13.54 -13.14
C TRP A 60 -18.12 12.44 -13.29
N ARG A 61 -17.90 11.54 -14.26
CA ARG A 61 -18.72 10.36 -14.52
C ARG A 61 -17.86 9.11 -14.72
N PRO A 62 -18.38 7.91 -14.43
CA PRO A 62 -17.71 6.66 -14.81
C PRO A 62 -17.33 6.67 -16.29
N GLY A 63 -16.06 6.41 -16.58
CA GLY A 63 -15.48 6.49 -17.93
C GLY A 63 -14.64 7.74 -18.20
N ASP A 64 -14.73 8.78 -17.36
CA ASP A 64 -13.88 9.98 -17.48
C ASP A 64 -12.44 9.75 -16.99
N GLY A 65 -12.15 8.56 -16.47
CA GLY A 65 -10.89 8.21 -15.81
C GLY A 65 -10.99 8.32 -14.30
N VAL A 66 -9.86 8.41 -13.62
CA VAL A 66 -9.76 8.54 -12.16
C VAL A 66 -10.27 9.90 -11.71
N CYS A 67 -11.19 9.92 -10.74
CA CYS A 67 -11.69 11.17 -10.16
C CYS A 67 -10.56 11.93 -9.45
N HIS A 68 -10.55 13.26 -9.57
CA HIS A 68 -9.52 14.14 -9.00
C HIS A 68 -8.07 13.86 -9.46
N ALA A 69 -7.86 13.20 -10.60
CA ALA A 69 -6.50 12.82 -11.03
C ALA A 69 -5.50 14.01 -11.08
N PRO A 70 -5.84 15.20 -11.60
CA PRO A 70 -4.93 16.35 -11.58
C PRO A 70 -4.58 16.82 -10.15
N GLU A 71 -5.57 16.84 -9.26
CA GLU A 71 -5.42 17.23 -7.86
C GLU A 71 -4.54 16.24 -7.09
N ILE A 72 -4.80 14.93 -7.26
CA ILE A 72 -3.99 13.85 -6.69
C ILE A 72 -2.56 13.98 -7.19
N ALA A 73 -2.32 14.10 -8.50
CA ALA A 73 -0.97 14.22 -9.04
C ALA A 73 -0.21 15.43 -8.47
N ALA A 74 -0.88 16.58 -8.29
CA ALA A 74 -0.27 17.77 -7.69
C ALA A 74 0.03 17.60 -6.19
N TYR A 75 -0.90 16.97 -5.47
CA TYR A 75 -0.74 16.66 -4.07
C TYR A 75 0.42 15.67 -3.84
N SER A 76 0.49 14.60 -4.64
CA SER A 76 1.55 13.59 -4.58
C SER A 76 2.95 14.18 -4.81
N ARG A 77 3.11 15.14 -5.74
CA ARG A 77 4.40 15.85 -5.91
C ARG A 77 4.79 16.61 -4.65
N THR A 78 3.84 17.33 -4.05
CA THR A 78 4.08 18.11 -2.83
C THR A 78 4.41 17.20 -1.64
N LEU A 79 3.68 16.09 -1.50
CA LEU A 79 3.94 15.09 -0.47
C LEU A 79 5.32 14.45 -0.67
N ALA A 80 5.68 14.11 -1.91
CA ALA A 80 6.97 13.53 -2.24
C ALA A 80 8.13 14.45 -1.84
N ASP A 81 8.03 15.76 -2.12
CA ASP A 81 9.03 16.75 -1.74
C ASP A 81 9.20 16.83 -0.20
N ARG A 82 8.10 16.71 0.54
CA ARG A 82 8.10 16.78 2.02
C ARG A 82 8.67 15.51 2.66
N ILE A 83 8.36 14.34 2.11
CA ILE A 83 8.95 13.06 2.55
C ILE A 83 10.45 13.06 2.28
N ALA A 84 10.87 13.48 1.08
CA ALA A 84 12.29 13.56 0.72
C ALA A 84 13.06 14.47 1.68
N ALA A 85 12.54 15.64 2.01
CA ALA A 85 13.18 16.55 2.96
C ALA A 85 13.37 15.94 4.35
N ILE A 86 12.41 15.15 4.84
CA ILE A 86 12.53 14.46 6.13
C ILE A 86 13.64 13.39 6.08
N ILE A 87 13.69 12.61 4.99
CA ILE A 87 14.70 11.57 4.80
C ILE A 87 16.11 12.19 4.67
N ASP A 88 16.23 13.31 3.94
CA ASP A 88 17.49 14.04 3.78
C ASP A 88 18.02 14.61 5.12
N GLU A 89 17.13 14.90 6.08
CA GLU A 89 17.47 15.27 7.46
C GLU A 89 17.91 14.07 8.33
N GLY A 90 17.88 12.84 7.80
CA GLY A 90 18.23 11.61 8.51
C GLY A 90 17.16 11.14 9.49
N GLU A 91 15.93 11.61 9.33
CA GLU A 91 14.79 11.26 10.18
C GLU A 91 13.93 10.15 9.57
N PHE A 92 13.10 9.53 10.40
CA PHE A 92 12.16 8.49 9.98
C PHE A 92 10.76 9.11 9.80
N PRO A 93 10.27 9.27 8.55
CA PRO A 93 8.93 9.79 8.30
C PRO A 93 7.86 8.80 8.73
N VAL A 94 6.89 9.32 9.49
CA VAL A 94 5.59 8.68 9.75
C VAL A 94 4.52 9.60 9.15
N VAL A 95 3.89 9.14 8.08
CA VAL A 95 2.87 9.91 7.37
C VAL A 95 1.49 9.51 7.88
N LEU A 96 0.75 10.47 8.42
CA LEU A 96 -0.66 10.28 8.78
C LEU A 96 -1.49 10.66 7.56
N GLY A 97 -1.95 9.65 6.82
CA GLY A 97 -2.71 9.81 5.60
C GLY A 97 -4.18 10.15 5.84
N GLY A 98 -4.92 10.27 4.74
CA GLY A 98 -6.37 10.10 4.72
C GLY A 98 -6.67 8.84 3.93
N ASP A 99 -6.98 8.96 2.65
CA ASP A 99 -7.16 7.81 1.75
C ASP A 99 -5.84 7.18 1.26
N CYS A 100 -5.88 5.98 0.67
CA CYS A 100 -4.69 5.24 0.25
C CYS A 100 -3.94 5.83 -0.94
N SER A 101 -4.56 6.72 -1.74
CA SER A 101 -3.86 7.37 -2.87
C SER A 101 -2.68 8.25 -2.45
N VAL A 102 -2.53 8.54 -1.15
CA VAL A 102 -1.30 9.15 -0.59
C VAL A 102 -0.04 8.33 -0.89
N VAL A 103 -0.18 7.02 -1.13
CA VAL A 103 0.92 6.11 -1.51
C VAL A 103 1.56 6.51 -2.84
N LEU A 104 0.85 7.26 -3.69
CA LEU A 104 1.43 7.82 -4.91
C LEU A 104 2.50 8.88 -4.58
N GLY A 105 2.34 9.64 -3.49
CA GLY A 105 3.29 10.65 -3.04
C GLY A 105 4.53 10.01 -2.41
N SER A 106 4.36 9.04 -1.51
CA SER A 106 5.49 8.29 -0.95
C SER A 106 6.18 7.45 -2.02
N GLY A 107 5.44 6.80 -2.92
CA GLY A 107 5.98 6.07 -4.06
C GLY A 107 6.83 6.94 -4.99
N LEU A 108 6.38 8.15 -5.31
CA LEU A 108 7.17 9.12 -6.08
C LEU A 108 8.46 9.53 -5.33
N ALA A 109 8.39 9.77 -4.01
CA ALA A 109 9.58 10.05 -3.21
C ALA A 109 10.57 8.88 -3.23
N MET A 110 10.09 7.66 -3.04
CA MET A 110 10.91 6.45 -3.06
C MET A 110 11.55 6.21 -4.42
N HIS A 111 10.83 6.44 -5.51
CA HIS A 111 11.39 6.34 -6.86
C HIS A 111 12.52 7.34 -7.07
N ARG A 112 12.33 8.61 -6.69
CA ARG A 112 13.37 9.66 -6.76
C ARG A 112 14.60 9.30 -5.92
N LEU A 113 14.38 8.78 -4.71
CA LEU A 113 15.45 8.32 -3.82
C LEU A 113 16.23 7.16 -4.44
N GLY A 114 15.53 6.17 -5.01
CA GLY A 114 16.13 5.03 -5.71
C GLY A 114 17.09 5.48 -6.81
N GLU A 115 16.67 6.44 -7.64
CA GLU A 115 17.57 7.04 -8.64
C GLU A 115 18.78 7.74 -8.02
N ALA A 116 18.58 8.53 -6.97
CA ALA A 116 19.65 9.28 -6.32
C ALA A 116 20.72 8.37 -5.69
N VAL A 117 20.31 7.21 -5.14
CA VAL A 117 21.23 6.23 -4.54
C VAL A 117 21.69 5.14 -5.51
N GLY A 118 21.22 5.17 -6.76
CA GLY A 118 21.54 4.16 -7.77
C GLY A 118 20.98 2.76 -7.44
N GLY A 119 19.87 2.69 -6.71
CA GLY A 119 19.26 1.45 -6.22
C GLY A 119 17.76 1.40 -6.48
N ARG A 120 17.13 0.31 -6.04
CA ARG A 120 15.67 0.15 -6.05
C ARG A 120 15.15 0.30 -4.64
N ILE A 121 13.99 0.93 -4.49
CA ILE A 121 13.27 0.97 -3.23
C ILE A 121 12.07 0.03 -3.37
N GLY A 122 11.84 -0.80 -2.36
CA GLY A 122 10.70 -1.70 -2.31
C GLY A 122 9.49 -1.10 -1.62
N LEU A 123 8.37 -1.83 -1.67
CA LEU A 123 7.12 -1.51 -0.98
C LEU A 123 6.64 -2.73 -0.21
N VAL A 124 6.32 -2.54 1.06
CA VAL A 124 5.47 -3.45 1.83
C VAL A 124 4.10 -2.82 1.93
N PHE A 125 3.12 -3.44 1.28
CA PHE A 125 1.73 -2.99 1.18
C PHE A 125 0.89 -3.82 2.16
N VAL A 126 0.61 -3.26 3.32
CA VAL A 126 -0.21 -3.89 4.37
C VAL A 126 -1.63 -3.37 4.21
N ASP A 127 -2.51 -4.22 3.72
CA ASP A 127 -3.84 -3.80 3.31
C ASP A 127 -4.79 -5.00 3.37
N GLY A 128 -6.05 -4.73 3.66
CA GLY A 128 -7.10 -5.70 3.59
C GLY A 128 -7.52 -6.06 2.15
N HIS A 129 -7.26 -5.17 1.21
CA HIS A 129 -7.55 -5.29 -0.22
C HIS A 129 -6.26 -5.16 -1.03
N SER A 130 -6.25 -5.69 -2.26
CA SER A 130 -5.08 -5.57 -3.13
C SER A 130 -4.97 -4.21 -3.82
N ASP A 131 -6.07 -3.45 -3.94
CA ASP A 131 -6.14 -2.19 -4.67
C ASP A 131 -5.49 -2.22 -6.06
N PHE A 132 -5.62 -3.38 -6.70
CA PHE A 132 -4.98 -3.71 -7.97
C PHE A 132 -5.92 -3.57 -9.17
N ARG A 133 -6.99 -2.77 -9.03
CA ARG A 133 -7.90 -2.49 -10.13
C ARG A 133 -7.25 -1.57 -11.16
N HIS A 134 -7.32 -1.91 -12.44
CA HIS A 134 -6.84 -1.08 -13.53
C HIS A 134 -7.62 -1.33 -14.84
N PRO A 135 -7.47 -0.50 -15.90
CA PRO A 135 -8.22 -0.67 -17.15
C PRO A 135 -7.96 -1.97 -17.93
N GLY A 136 -7.03 -2.81 -17.45
CA GLY A 136 -6.69 -4.10 -18.06
C GLY A 136 -7.41 -5.29 -17.42
N ASN A 137 -7.89 -5.17 -16.18
CA ASN A 137 -8.62 -6.20 -15.46
C ASN A 137 -10.04 -5.77 -15.03
N ALA A 138 -10.40 -4.48 -15.16
CA ALA A 138 -11.73 -3.98 -14.85
C ALA A 138 -12.38 -3.22 -16.02
N SER A 139 -13.71 -3.24 -16.06
CA SER A 139 -14.52 -2.56 -17.09
C SER A 139 -14.47 -1.03 -16.99
N TYR A 140 -14.20 -0.50 -15.79
CA TYR A 140 -13.94 0.92 -15.57
C TYR A 140 -13.06 1.13 -14.34
N VAL A 141 -12.46 2.33 -14.28
CA VAL A 141 -11.72 2.89 -13.15
C VAL A 141 -12.33 4.22 -12.75
N GLY A 142 -12.02 4.72 -11.56
CA GLY A 142 -12.57 5.98 -11.10
C GLY A 142 -12.19 6.44 -9.69
N ALA A 143 -11.58 5.57 -8.88
CA ALA A 143 -11.24 5.88 -7.49
C ALA A 143 -9.84 5.39 -7.20
N ALA A 144 -8.91 6.34 -7.03
CA ALA A 144 -7.50 6.07 -6.93
C ALA A 144 -7.13 5.18 -5.74
N ALA A 145 -7.87 5.24 -4.63
CA ALA A 145 -7.64 4.40 -3.46
C ALA A 145 -7.71 2.91 -3.85
N GLY A 146 -8.86 2.45 -4.36
CA GLY A 146 -8.98 1.06 -4.84
C GLY A 146 -8.20 0.69 -6.12
N GLU A 147 -7.24 1.52 -6.56
CA GLU A 147 -6.41 1.37 -7.75
C GLU A 147 -4.93 1.63 -7.47
N ASP A 148 -4.55 1.99 -6.24
CA ASP A 148 -3.26 2.60 -5.99
C ASP A 148 -2.09 1.62 -6.08
N LEU A 149 -2.24 0.36 -5.67
CA LEU A 149 -1.21 -0.65 -5.88
C LEU A 149 -0.97 -0.86 -7.39
N ALA A 150 -2.05 -0.86 -8.19
CA ALA A 150 -1.91 -0.87 -9.63
C ALA A 150 -1.18 0.40 -10.12
N LEU A 151 -1.57 1.58 -9.67
CA LEU A 151 -0.97 2.86 -10.07
C LEU A 151 0.53 2.94 -9.73
N VAL A 152 0.94 2.59 -8.51
CA VAL A 152 2.35 2.66 -8.09
C VAL A 152 3.22 1.61 -8.77
N THR A 153 2.65 0.48 -9.18
CA THR A 153 3.31 -0.52 -10.03
C THR A 153 3.23 -0.19 -11.53
N GLY A 154 2.73 1.00 -11.86
CA GLY A 154 2.73 1.52 -13.22
C GLY A 154 1.59 0.97 -14.07
N ARG A 155 0.42 0.66 -13.51
CA ARG A 155 -0.80 0.25 -14.22
C ARG A 155 -1.89 1.30 -13.98
N GLY A 156 -2.63 1.69 -15.01
CA GLY A 156 -3.70 2.70 -14.86
C GLY A 156 -3.40 4.01 -15.58
N GLN A 157 -4.07 5.07 -15.14
CA GLN A 157 -4.04 6.37 -15.81
C GLN A 157 -2.64 6.99 -15.73
N ALA A 158 -2.11 7.45 -16.87
CA ALA A 158 -0.70 7.84 -16.98
C ALA A 158 -0.34 9.10 -16.16
N ASP A 159 -1.28 10.00 -15.92
CA ASP A 159 -1.08 11.19 -15.08
C ASP A 159 -0.89 10.85 -13.59
N LEU A 160 -1.30 9.66 -13.15
CA LEU A 160 -1.11 9.14 -11.79
C LEU A 160 -0.04 8.06 -11.70
N ALA A 161 0.04 7.16 -12.69
CA ALA A 161 1.00 6.05 -12.73
C ALA A 161 2.37 6.44 -13.31
N ALA A 162 2.51 7.66 -13.84
CA ALA A 162 3.74 8.18 -14.43
C ALA A 162 3.98 9.66 -14.12
N ILE A 163 3.71 10.10 -12.89
CA ILE A 163 4.00 11.47 -12.44
C ILE A 163 5.48 11.76 -12.70
N GLU A 164 5.76 12.91 -13.31
CA GLU A 164 7.12 13.32 -13.74
C GLU A 164 7.78 12.39 -14.77
N GLY A 165 6.99 11.58 -15.48
CA GLY A 165 7.52 10.58 -16.41
C GLY A 165 8.15 9.37 -15.72
N ARG A 166 7.94 9.21 -14.42
CA ARG A 166 8.53 8.16 -13.59
C ARG A 166 7.56 6.99 -13.49
N ARG A 167 7.89 5.88 -14.15
CA ARG A 167 7.03 4.68 -14.14
C ARG A 167 7.88 3.41 -14.30
N PRO A 168 7.60 2.35 -13.52
CA PRO A 168 6.74 2.34 -12.33
C PRO A 168 7.43 3.04 -11.14
N TYR A 169 6.68 3.36 -10.07
CA TYR A 169 7.29 3.84 -8.83
C TYR A 169 7.99 2.70 -8.10
N PHE A 170 7.31 1.56 -7.99
CA PHE A 170 7.85 0.30 -7.48
C PHE A 170 7.77 -0.77 -8.58
N ARG A 171 8.82 -1.58 -8.73
CA ARG A 171 8.74 -2.73 -9.65
C ARG A 171 7.95 -3.83 -8.98
N ASP A 172 7.19 -4.61 -9.76
CA ASP A 172 6.38 -5.73 -9.25
C ASP A 172 7.17 -6.67 -8.32
N ILE A 173 8.41 -7.00 -8.69
CA ILE A 173 9.30 -7.88 -7.91
C ILE A 173 9.81 -7.26 -6.60
N ASP A 174 9.71 -5.94 -6.46
CA ASP A 174 10.13 -5.17 -5.30
C ASP A 174 8.89 -4.77 -4.45
N VAL A 175 7.75 -5.46 -4.61
CA VAL A 175 6.51 -5.26 -3.86
C VAL A 175 6.14 -6.53 -3.10
N VAL A 176 5.80 -6.37 -1.81
CA VAL A 176 5.25 -7.42 -0.96
C VAL A 176 3.90 -6.98 -0.44
N VAL A 177 2.85 -7.79 -0.67
CA VAL A 177 1.51 -7.52 -0.16
C VAL A 177 1.20 -8.41 1.04
N LEU A 178 0.72 -7.82 2.13
CA LEU A 178 0.40 -8.52 3.38
C LEU A 178 -1.02 -8.18 3.82
N GLY A 179 -1.77 -9.17 4.30
CA GLY A 179 -3.05 -8.92 4.97
C GLY A 179 -4.29 -8.93 4.08
N ILE A 180 -4.13 -9.08 2.75
CA ILE A 180 -5.28 -9.24 1.86
C ILE A 180 -6.12 -10.45 2.27
N ARG A 181 -7.41 -10.40 1.98
CA ARG A 181 -8.30 -11.55 2.20
C ARG A 181 -7.94 -12.68 1.26
N ASP A 182 -8.26 -13.91 1.66
CA ASP A 182 -7.93 -15.11 0.85
C ASP A 182 -8.67 -15.11 -0.49
N HIS A 183 -9.85 -14.47 -0.51
CA HIS A 183 -10.76 -14.33 -1.63
C HIS A 183 -10.65 -12.97 -2.35
N ASP A 184 -9.58 -12.20 -2.14
CA ASP A 184 -9.34 -10.94 -2.86
C ASP A 184 -9.46 -11.13 -4.39
N GLU A 185 -10.18 -10.22 -5.04
CA GLU A 185 -10.58 -10.29 -6.45
C GLU A 185 -9.38 -10.37 -7.40
N TYR A 186 -8.29 -9.66 -7.09
CA TYR A 186 -7.13 -9.49 -7.98
C TYR A 186 -5.92 -10.31 -7.55
N ARG A 187 -6.07 -11.24 -6.61
CA ARG A 187 -4.98 -12.08 -6.12
C ARG A 187 -4.25 -12.85 -7.24
N LEU A 188 -4.98 -13.35 -8.25
CA LEU A 188 -4.37 -14.03 -9.39
C LEU A 188 -3.62 -13.07 -10.31
N ASP A 189 -4.09 -11.82 -10.45
CA ASP A 189 -3.39 -10.79 -11.21
C ASP A 189 -2.06 -10.41 -10.53
N LEU A 190 -2.06 -10.27 -9.19
CA LEU A 190 -0.85 -10.05 -8.40
C LEU A 190 0.17 -11.18 -8.62
N GLN A 191 -0.27 -12.43 -8.54
CA GLN A 191 0.57 -13.59 -8.78
C GLN A 191 1.13 -13.60 -10.22
N ALA A 192 0.29 -13.28 -11.21
CA ALA A 192 0.70 -13.20 -12.61
C ALA A 192 1.70 -12.06 -12.87
N ALA A 193 1.61 -10.96 -12.13
CA ALA A 193 2.57 -9.87 -12.15
C ALA A 193 3.90 -10.21 -11.43
N GLY A 194 3.95 -11.29 -10.65
CA GLY A 194 5.09 -11.64 -9.83
C GLY A 194 5.18 -10.88 -8.51
N ILE A 195 4.08 -10.25 -8.09
CA ILE A 195 3.96 -9.60 -6.79
C ILE A 195 3.69 -10.69 -5.75
N VAL A 196 4.56 -10.79 -4.76
CA VAL A 196 4.44 -11.80 -3.70
C VAL A 196 3.43 -11.34 -2.66
N THR A 197 2.56 -12.27 -2.23
CA THR A 197 1.47 -11.97 -1.31
C THR A 197 1.48 -12.91 -0.11
N ARG A 198 1.05 -12.41 1.04
CA ARG A 198 0.73 -13.21 2.23
C ARG A 198 -0.65 -12.81 2.76
N PRO A 199 -1.72 -13.49 2.30
CA PRO A 199 -3.07 -13.28 2.78
C PRO A 199 -3.23 -13.61 4.27
N VAL A 200 -4.31 -13.13 4.89
CA VAL A 200 -4.55 -13.28 6.34
C VAL A 200 -4.38 -14.73 6.86
N PRO A 201 -4.95 -15.79 6.22
CA PRO A 201 -4.78 -17.15 6.74
C PRO A 201 -3.32 -17.59 6.81
N MET A 202 -2.50 -17.21 5.82
CA MET A 202 -1.08 -17.53 5.79
C MET A 202 -0.30 -16.67 6.78
N LEU A 203 -0.64 -15.37 6.89
CA LEU A 203 -0.05 -14.47 7.88
C LEU A 203 -0.26 -15.00 9.30
N ARG A 204 -1.45 -15.52 9.61
CA ARG A 204 -1.78 -16.15 10.90
C ARG A 204 -1.07 -17.46 11.13
N ALA A 205 -1.03 -18.34 10.14
CA ALA A 205 -0.33 -19.62 10.25
C ALA A 205 1.17 -19.43 10.54
N GLU A 206 1.78 -18.44 9.90
CA GLU A 206 3.18 -18.09 10.14
C GLU A 206 3.37 -17.19 11.38
N GLY A 207 2.40 -16.37 11.71
CA GLY A 207 2.50 -15.33 12.72
C GLY A 207 3.07 -14.02 12.16
N ALA A 208 2.64 -12.91 12.77
CA ALA A 208 2.94 -11.55 12.31
C ALA A 208 4.44 -11.24 12.25
N ALA A 209 5.21 -11.57 13.30
CA ALA A 209 6.65 -11.32 13.34
C ALA A 209 7.42 -12.06 12.24
N ARG A 210 7.09 -13.35 11.99
CA ARG A 210 7.70 -14.12 10.88
C ARG A 210 7.26 -13.60 9.51
N SER A 211 6.08 -12.99 9.43
CA SER A 211 5.60 -12.34 8.20
C SER A 211 6.31 -11.04 7.89
N ALA A 212 6.60 -10.22 8.91
CA ALA A 212 7.46 -9.06 8.77
C ALA A 212 8.89 -9.43 8.35
N GLN A 213 9.47 -10.47 8.98
CA GLN A 213 10.78 -10.98 8.59
C GLN A 213 10.78 -11.45 7.13
N TRP A 214 9.80 -12.26 6.73
CA TRP A 214 9.69 -12.75 5.36
C TRP A 214 9.58 -11.61 4.35
N ALA A 215 8.78 -10.58 4.63
CA ALA A 215 8.65 -9.42 3.75
C ALA A 215 10.00 -8.71 3.55
N ARG A 216 10.80 -8.57 4.61
CA ARG A 216 12.16 -8.04 4.54
C ARG A 216 13.09 -8.90 3.67
N GLU A 217 12.98 -10.21 3.78
CA GLU A 217 13.78 -11.15 2.97
C GLU A 217 13.46 -11.04 1.48
N GLN A 218 12.20 -10.79 1.11
CA GLN A 218 11.82 -10.55 -0.29
C GLN A 218 12.42 -9.26 -0.86
N LEU A 219 12.72 -8.28 -0.01
CA LEU A 219 13.23 -6.96 -0.39
C LEU A 219 14.72 -6.76 -0.11
N VAL A 220 15.47 -7.85 0.12
CA VAL A 220 16.90 -7.80 0.47
C VAL A 220 17.77 -7.13 -0.61
N ASP A 221 17.36 -7.21 -1.88
CA ASP A 221 18.06 -6.59 -3.01
C ASP A 221 17.70 -5.11 -3.20
N CYS A 222 16.75 -4.58 -2.43
CA CYS A 222 16.41 -3.16 -2.43
C CYS A 222 17.34 -2.38 -1.48
N ALA A 223 17.65 -1.14 -1.83
CA ALA A 223 18.43 -0.25 -0.98
C ALA A 223 17.67 0.10 0.32
N GLY A 224 16.34 0.06 0.26
CA GLY A 224 15.41 0.17 1.37
C GLY A 224 13.99 -0.09 0.90
N TYR A 225 13.01 0.08 1.77
CA TYR A 225 11.60 -0.05 1.41
C TYR A 225 10.70 0.89 2.22
N TRP A 226 9.53 1.18 1.66
CA TRP A 226 8.46 1.92 2.29
C TRP A 226 7.38 0.98 2.81
N VAL A 227 6.73 1.33 3.92
CA VAL A 227 5.59 0.58 4.46
C VAL A 227 4.32 1.42 4.29
N HIS A 228 3.38 0.90 3.53
CA HIS A 228 2.01 1.41 3.46
C HIS A 228 1.12 0.56 4.37
N VAL A 229 0.28 1.20 5.18
CA VAL A 229 -0.69 0.53 6.05
C VAL A 229 -2.08 1.12 5.83
N ASP A 230 -2.93 0.37 5.13
CA ASP A 230 -4.37 0.58 5.19
C ASP A 230 -4.90 -0.04 6.50
N VAL A 231 -5.56 0.79 7.31
CA VAL A 231 -6.15 0.38 8.58
C VAL A 231 -7.26 -0.66 8.40
N ASP A 232 -7.86 -0.75 7.22
CA ASP A 232 -8.89 -1.74 6.88
C ASP A 232 -8.35 -3.19 6.76
N VAL A 233 -7.03 -3.39 6.85
CA VAL A 233 -6.43 -4.71 7.08
C VAL A 233 -6.95 -5.35 8.38
N LEU A 234 -7.36 -4.50 9.33
CA LEU A 234 -7.98 -4.91 10.57
C LEU A 234 -9.40 -5.44 10.35
N ASP A 235 -9.79 -6.44 11.12
CA ASP A 235 -11.15 -6.96 11.08
C ASP A 235 -12.17 -5.89 11.56
N PRO A 236 -13.32 -5.73 10.91
CA PRO A 236 -14.38 -4.81 11.34
C PRO A 236 -14.88 -5.04 12.77
N ALA A 237 -14.69 -6.24 13.34
CA ALA A 237 -14.97 -6.51 14.75
C ALA A 237 -14.11 -5.68 15.72
N VAL A 238 -12.93 -5.23 15.28
CA VAL A 238 -12.03 -4.37 16.07
C VAL A 238 -11.82 -2.99 15.44
N MET A 239 -12.07 -2.84 14.14
CA MET A 239 -11.93 -1.57 13.42
C MET A 239 -13.02 -1.42 12.34
N PRO A 240 -14.24 -1.00 12.73
CA PRO A 240 -15.31 -0.70 11.79
C PRO A 240 -15.19 0.71 11.18
N ALA A 241 -14.30 1.56 11.69
CA ALA A 241 -14.18 2.97 11.34
C ALA A 241 -13.27 3.21 10.12
N VAL A 242 -13.63 2.58 9.00
CA VAL A 242 -12.91 2.62 7.72
C VAL A 242 -13.90 2.74 6.55
N ASP A 243 -13.42 3.08 5.34
CA ASP A 243 -14.30 3.26 4.17
C ASP A 243 -14.86 1.93 3.63
N ALA A 244 -14.04 0.86 3.62
CA ALA A 244 -14.38 -0.45 3.06
C ALA A 244 -14.19 -1.61 4.07
N PRO A 245 -14.95 -1.68 5.18
CA PRO A 245 -14.77 -2.73 6.18
C PRO A 245 -15.10 -4.12 5.62
N GLU A 246 -14.14 -5.06 5.66
CA GLU A 246 -14.35 -6.45 5.23
C GLU A 246 -13.96 -7.48 6.33
N PRO A 247 -14.87 -8.41 6.70
CA PRO A 247 -14.59 -9.47 7.67
C PRO A 247 -13.44 -10.40 7.29
N GLY A 248 -12.79 -10.98 8.29
CA GLY A 248 -11.66 -11.89 8.12
C GLY A 248 -10.29 -11.19 8.14
N GLY A 249 -10.23 -9.94 8.59
CA GLY A 249 -8.99 -9.17 8.77
C GLY A 249 -8.17 -9.62 9.99
N ILE A 250 -7.04 -8.96 10.24
CA ILE A 250 -6.20 -9.17 11.42
C ILE A 250 -6.67 -8.35 12.63
N ALA A 251 -6.15 -8.61 13.82
CA ALA A 251 -6.40 -7.81 15.01
C ALA A 251 -5.23 -6.85 15.32
N PHE A 252 -5.46 -5.85 16.18
CA PHE A 252 -4.43 -4.88 16.58
C PHE A 252 -3.10 -5.51 17.05
N PRO A 253 -3.08 -6.57 17.88
CA PRO A 253 -1.81 -7.19 18.28
C PRO A 253 -1.03 -7.80 17.10
N GLU A 254 -1.72 -8.30 16.08
CA GLU A 254 -1.10 -8.82 14.87
C GLU A 254 -0.48 -7.67 14.05
N LEU A 255 -1.19 -6.54 13.92
CA LEU A 255 -0.68 -5.35 13.25
C LEU A 255 0.51 -4.72 13.99
N GLU A 256 0.45 -4.63 15.33
CA GLU A 256 1.55 -4.14 16.17
C GLU A 256 2.83 -4.95 15.94
N LEU A 257 2.74 -6.29 16.03
CA LEU A 257 3.87 -7.18 15.82
C LEU A 257 4.41 -7.12 14.39
N LEU A 258 3.51 -6.97 13.41
CA LEU A 258 3.89 -6.83 12.01
C LEU A 258 4.68 -5.53 11.81
N LEU A 259 4.15 -4.40 12.29
CA LEU A 259 4.78 -3.10 12.18
C LEU A 259 6.15 -3.08 12.90
N ALA A 260 6.21 -3.61 14.12
CA ALA A 260 7.47 -3.71 14.88
C ALA A 260 8.55 -4.48 14.10
N GLY A 261 8.21 -5.63 13.53
CA GLY A 261 9.18 -6.44 12.77
C GLY A 261 9.63 -5.79 11.45
N LEU A 262 8.74 -5.01 10.82
CA LEU A 262 9.04 -4.26 9.60
C LEU A 262 9.97 -3.08 9.92
N VAL A 263 9.70 -2.30 10.97
CA VAL A 263 10.49 -1.10 11.25
C VAL A 263 11.81 -1.38 11.99
N ASP A 264 11.99 -2.59 12.55
CA ASP A 264 13.21 -3.05 13.23
C ASP A 264 14.36 -3.35 12.25
N THR A 265 14.70 -2.35 11.44
CA THR A 265 15.81 -2.35 10.48
C THR A 265 16.07 -0.95 9.95
N PRO A 266 17.34 -0.58 9.65
CA PRO A 266 17.65 0.66 8.95
C PRO A 266 17.11 0.72 7.51
N HIS A 267 16.73 -0.42 6.93
CA HIS A 267 16.23 -0.50 5.54
C HIS A 267 14.76 -0.07 5.38
N CYS A 268 13.96 -0.05 6.44
CA CYS A 268 12.64 0.56 6.41
C CYS A 268 12.81 2.08 6.39
N LEU A 269 12.38 2.74 5.33
CA LEU A 269 12.62 4.17 5.09
C LEU A 269 11.54 5.08 5.68
N GLY A 270 10.38 4.52 5.98
CA GLY A 270 9.25 5.24 6.57
C GLY A 270 7.99 4.39 6.53
N VAL A 271 6.96 4.91 7.20
CA VAL A 271 5.63 4.29 7.29
C VAL A 271 4.58 5.34 6.97
N GLU A 272 3.51 4.95 6.29
CA GLU A 272 2.27 5.71 6.22
C GLU A 272 1.08 4.89 6.69
N ILE A 273 0.07 5.58 7.23
CA ILE A 273 -1.16 4.97 7.73
C ILE A 273 -2.36 5.67 7.11
N THR A 274 -3.32 4.91 6.60
CA THR A 274 -4.44 5.40 5.79
C THR A 274 -5.79 4.78 6.19
N VAL A 275 -6.87 5.34 5.66
CA VAL A 275 -8.25 4.85 5.62
C VAL A 275 -8.96 4.71 6.98
N PHE A 276 -8.38 5.23 8.06
CA PHE A 276 -9.15 5.53 9.26
C PHE A 276 -10.15 6.67 9.01
N ASP A 277 -11.44 6.45 9.24
CA ASP A 277 -12.50 7.46 9.12
C ASP A 277 -13.07 7.84 10.50
N PRO A 278 -12.67 8.99 11.08
CA PRO A 278 -13.18 9.45 12.36
C PRO A 278 -14.68 9.76 12.39
N ASP A 279 -15.38 9.89 11.26
CA ASP A 279 -16.84 10.07 11.27
C ASP A 279 -17.57 8.83 11.78
N TYR A 280 -16.91 7.66 11.76
CA TYR A 280 -17.38 6.41 12.36
C TYR A 280 -16.79 6.14 13.76
N ASP A 281 -16.04 7.09 14.35
CA ASP A 281 -15.40 6.98 15.66
C ASP A 281 -15.72 8.19 16.58
N PRO A 282 -16.99 8.37 16.99
CA PRO A 282 -17.45 9.60 17.65
C PRO A 282 -16.88 9.81 19.06
N ASP A 283 -16.46 8.75 19.77
CA ASP A 283 -15.79 8.85 21.07
C ASP A 283 -14.25 8.79 20.96
N GLY A 284 -13.76 8.54 19.74
CA GLY A 284 -12.35 8.42 19.39
C GLY A 284 -11.66 7.22 20.03
N ALA A 285 -12.41 6.16 20.34
CA ALA A 285 -11.87 4.92 20.88
C ALA A 285 -10.96 4.23 19.86
N TYR A 286 -11.37 4.18 18.59
CA TYR A 286 -10.55 3.58 17.53
C TYR A 286 -9.29 4.39 17.22
N ALA A 287 -9.38 5.73 17.26
CA ALA A 287 -8.22 6.60 17.19
C ALA A 287 -7.22 6.33 18.32
N ALA A 288 -7.70 6.00 19.53
CA ALA A 288 -6.85 5.65 20.65
C ALA A 288 -6.13 4.32 20.41
N GLU A 289 -6.84 3.29 19.95
CA GLU A 289 -6.27 1.97 19.63
C GLU A 289 -5.24 2.04 18.50
N ILE A 290 -5.50 2.84 17.45
CA ILE A 290 -4.51 3.08 16.38
C ILE A 290 -3.28 3.78 16.97
N ALA A 291 -3.46 4.84 17.77
CA ALA A 291 -2.34 5.54 18.38
C ALA A 291 -1.51 4.62 19.31
N ASP A 292 -2.16 3.74 20.06
CA ASP A 292 -1.51 2.72 20.91
C ASP A 292 -0.69 1.75 20.07
N THR A 293 -1.29 1.22 19.00
CA THR A 293 -0.66 0.30 18.04
C THR A 293 0.55 0.94 17.36
N LEU A 294 0.45 2.21 16.95
CA LEU A 294 1.57 2.92 16.32
C LEU A 294 2.70 3.20 17.31
N VAL A 295 2.39 3.57 18.55
CA VAL A 295 3.41 3.81 19.57
C VAL A 295 4.17 2.52 19.91
N ALA A 296 3.46 1.40 20.05
CA ALA A 296 4.08 0.11 20.32
C ALA A 296 4.84 -0.44 19.09
N GLY A 297 4.20 -0.43 17.92
CA GLY A 297 4.77 -0.95 16.68
C GLY A 297 5.96 -0.12 16.15
N LEU A 298 6.03 1.17 16.44
CA LEU A 298 7.17 2.02 16.04
C LEU A 298 8.28 2.12 17.09
N ALA A 299 8.14 1.48 18.24
CA ALA A 299 9.16 1.49 19.29
C ALA A 299 10.58 1.11 18.78
N PRO A 300 10.76 0.11 17.89
CA PRO A 300 12.09 -0.25 17.39
C PRO A 300 12.80 0.87 16.60
N VAL A 301 12.08 1.85 16.05
CA VAL A 301 12.69 2.99 15.34
C VAL A 301 13.49 3.88 16.31
N ALA A 302 12.96 4.03 17.52
CA ALA A 302 13.55 4.80 18.61
C ALA A 302 14.64 4.01 19.36
N ASP A 303 14.69 2.69 19.22
CA ASP A 303 15.71 1.88 19.89
C ASP A 303 17.05 1.89 19.11
N PRO A 304 18.19 1.81 19.81
CA PRO A 304 19.49 1.65 19.17
C PRO A 304 19.62 0.25 18.55
N HIS A 305 19.80 0.18 17.23
CA HIS A 305 19.97 -1.08 16.50
C HIS A 305 21.37 -1.68 16.79
N PRO A 306 21.53 -3.02 16.95
CA PRO A 306 22.83 -3.64 17.22
C PRO A 306 23.91 -3.30 16.18
N ASP A 307 23.53 -3.09 14.92
CA ASP A 307 24.44 -2.71 13.83
C ASP A 307 24.96 -1.26 13.88
N ASP A 308 24.32 -0.36 14.64
CA ASP A 308 24.85 1.02 14.85
C ASP A 308 26.25 0.95 15.51
N HIS A 309 26.51 -0.06 16.35
CA HIS A 309 27.80 -0.26 17.03
C HIS A 309 28.94 -0.71 16.11
N ARG A 310 28.63 -1.32 14.95
CA ARG A 310 29.64 -1.72 13.96
C ARG A 310 30.10 -0.55 13.10
N ARG A 311 29.22 0.41 12.81
CA ARG A 311 29.57 1.64 12.08
C ARG A 311 30.41 2.60 12.93
N THR A 312 30.07 2.77 14.22
CA THR A 312 30.85 3.65 15.11
C THR A 312 32.27 3.11 15.36
N ARG A 313 32.45 1.80 15.53
CA ARG A 313 33.79 1.21 15.70
C ARG A 313 34.68 1.31 14.46
N ARG A 314 34.11 1.36 13.26
CA ARG A 314 34.89 1.54 12.02
C ARG A 314 35.30 2.98 11.75
N ALA A 315 34.62 3.95 12.36
CA ALA A 315 34.95 5.37 12.23
C ALA A 315 36.02 5.84 13.24
N ASP A 316 36.16 5.13 14.36
CA ASP A 316 37.08 5.50 15.45
C ASP A 316 38.47 4.83 15.36
N ASP A 317 38.65 3.83 14.48
CA ASP A 317 39.92 3.15 14.24
C ASP A 317 40.32 3.27 12.75
N GLU A 318 40.99 4.38 12.37
CA GLU A 318 42.25 4.38 11.59
C GLU A 318 42.65 5.79 11.10
N PRO A 319 43.93 6.20 11.22
CA PRO A 319 44.47 7.36 10.53
C PRO A 319 44.84 7.02 9.09
N GLU A 320 44.44 7.88 8.17
CA GLU A 320 44.71 7.79 6.73
C GLU A 320 46.23 7.89 6.45
N THR A 321 46.87 6.76 6.13
CA THR A 321 48.19 6.74 5.50
C THR A 321 48.14 6.03 4.16
N ALA A 322 48.34 6.79 3.09
CA ALA A 322 48.53 6.30 1.74
C ALA A 322 49.86 5.55 1.59
N ALA A 323 49.83 4.33 1.04
CA ALA A 323 50.98 3.68 0.41
C ALA A 323 50.52 2.63 -0.61
N ALA A 324 51.33 2.48 -1.65
CA ALA A 324 51.07 1.85 -2.93
C ALA A 324 51.20 0.31 -2.95
N GLU A 325 50.53 -0.28 -3.96
CA GLU A 325 50.82 -1.50 -4.73
C GLU A 325 51.49 -2.72 -4.04
N ALA A 326 50.78 -3.84 -4.02
CA ALA A 326 51.33 -5.14 -4.44
C ALA A 326 50.20 -6.13 -4.79
N ALA A 327 50.35 -6.81 -5.91
CA ALA A 327 49.46 -7.85 -6.42
C ALA A 327 49.53 -9.13 -5.54
N GLU A 328 48.37 -9.71 -5.24
CA GLU A 328 48.28 -11.04 -4.61
C GLU A 328 48.16 -12.13 -5.69
N PRO A 329 48.85 -13.28 -5.55
CA PRO A 329 48.75 -14.37 -6.50
C PRO A 329 47.54 -15.28 -6.19
N GLU A 330 46.94 -15.82 -7.25
CA GLU A 330 45.86 -16.81 -7.22
C GLU A 330 46.24 -18.07 -6.40
N PRO A 331 45.30 -18.68 -5.65
CA PRO A 331 45.58 -19.93 -4.96
C PRO A 331 45.53 -21.13 -5.92
N GLU A 332 46.57 -21.97 -5.83
CA GLU A 332 46.71 -23.26 -6.49
C GLU A 332 45.58 -24.23 -6.09
N ILE A 333 45.00 -24.88 -7.10
CA ILE A 333 44.01 -25.95 -6.97
C ILE A 333 44.78 -27.28 -6.85
N GLU A 334 44.73 -27.92 -5.69
CA GLU A 334 45.17 -29.31 -5.51
C GLU A 334 43.99 -30.30 -5.69
N PRO A 335 44.23 -31.51 -6.25
CA PRO A 335 43.18 -32.40 -6.70
C PRO A 335 42.52 -33.22 -5.59
N GLN A 336 41.27 -33.61 -5.89
CA GLN A 336 40.27 -34.29 -5.10
C GLN A 336 40.73 -35.62 -4.47
N ALA A 337 40.32 -35.86 -3.22
CA ALA A 337 40.23 -37.20 -2.63
C ALA A 337 38.77 -37.68 -2.74
N GLU A 338 38.59 -38.83 -3.39
CA GLU A 338 37.32 -39.54 -3.55
C GLU A 338 36.72 -39.89 -2.16
N VAL A 339 35.50 -39.44 -1.91
CA VAL A 339 34.68 -39.93 -0.80
C VAL A 339 33.66 -40.91 -1.38
N GLU A 340 33.77 -42.17 -0.98
CA GLU A 340 32.86 -43.24 -1.33
C GLU A 340 31.43 -42.91 -0.83
N ALA A 341 30.46 -43.02 -1.73
CA ALA A 341 29.05 -42.83 -1.44
C ALA A 341 28.49 -44.05 -0.68
N GLU A 342 27.99 -43.83 0.53
CA GLU A 342 27.14 -44.79 1.22
C GLU A 342 25.72 -44.79 0.60
N PRO A 343 25.09 -45.96 0.40
CA PRO A 343 23.79 -46.05 -0.27
C PRO A 343 22.63 -45.62 0.66
N GLU A 344 21.73 -44.79 0.12
CA GLU A 344 20.47 -44.41 0.77
C GLU A 344 19.53 -45.62 0.95
N PRO A 345 18.83 -45.74 2.11
CA PRO A 345 17.79 -46.75 2.28
C PRO A 345 16.48 -46.35 1.59
N GLU A 346 15.88 -47.31 0.87
CA GLU A 346 14.60 -47.19 0.16
C GLU A 346 13.43 -46.86 1.11
N PRO A 347 12.41 -46.09 0.67
CA PRO A 347 11.23 -45.78 1.48
C PRO A 347 10.28 -46.98 1.59
N GLU A 348 9.96 -47.38 2.82
CA GLU A 348 8.91 -48.36 3.12
C GLU A 348 7.54 -47.81 2.73
N VAL A 349 6.83 -48.60 1.90
CA VAL A 349 5.45 -48.35 1.48
C VAL A 349 4.52 -49.07 2.46
N GLU A 350 3.80 -48.32 3.29
CA GLU A 350 2.72 -48.91 4.10
C GLU A 350 1.44 -49.12 3.26
N PRO A 351 0.77 -50.28 3.37
CA PRO A 351 -0.45 -50.56 2.62
C PRO A 351 -1.69 -49.93 3.27
N TRP A 352 -2.49 -49.30 2.43
CA TRP A 352 -3.85 -48.84 2.72
C TRP A 352 -4.79 -50.00 3.10
N GLU A 353 -5.68 -49.79 4.08
CA GLU A 353 -6.84 -50.65 4.33
C GLU A 353 -8.16 -49.83 4.31
N PRO A 354 -9.23 -50.34 3.68
CA PRO A 354 -10.53 -49.67 3.62
C PRO A 354 -11.43 -50.07 4.81
N THR A 355 -12.18 -49.11 5.34
CA THR A 355 -13.39 -49.43 6.12
C THR A 355 -14.59 -48.64 5.61
N GLN A 356 -15.62 -49.38 5.17
CA GLN A 356 -17.01 -48.93 5.06
C GLN A 356 -17.87 -49.63 6.15
N PRO A 357 -19.22 -49.49 6.16
CA PRO A 357 -19.94 -48.45 6.90
C PRO A 357 -20.92 -49.07 7.92
N HIS A 358 -21.37 -48.29 8.92
CA HIS A 358 -22.52 -48.69 9.73
C HIS A 358 -23.54 -47.56 9.84
N ALA A 359 -24.71 -47.81 9.25
CA ALA A 359 -25.97 -47.14 9.55
C ALA A 359 -26.79 -48.04 10.49
N HIS A 360 -27.48 -47.47 11.50
CA HIS A 360 -28.94 -47.51 11.65
C HIS A 360 -29.45 -47.17 13.07
N HIS A 361 -30.53 -46.37 13.10
CA HIS A 361 -31.63 -46.22 14.09
C HIS A 361 -31.28 -45.71 15.51
N GLY A 362 -32.06 -44.86 16.18
CA GLY A 362 -33.37 -44.24 15.93
C GLY A 362 -33.87 -43.57 17.24
N ASP A 363 -34.80 -42.63 17.08
CA ASP A 363 -35.77 -42.06 18.04
C ASP A 363 -35.37 -41.02 19.14
N LEU A 364 -36.17 -39.95 19.10
CA LEU A 364 -36.40 -38.75 19.95
C LEU A 364 -37.04 -39.10 21.32
N PRO A 365 -37.39 -38.16 22.27
CA PRO A 365 -37.54 -36.69 22.14
C PRO A 365 -37.11 -35.79 23.34
N SER A 366 -37.34 -34.49 23.10
CA SER A 366 -37.69 -33.36 24.01
C SER A 366 -36.66 -32.81 24.99
N ASP A 367 -36.23 -31.56 24.76
CA ASP A 367 -36.72 -30.39 25.51
C ASP A 367 -36.19 -29.07 24.92
N GLU A 368 -37.08 -28.07 24.85
CA GLU A 368 -36.82 -26.66 24.48
C GLU A 368 -36.25 -25.88 25.68
N PRO A 369 -35.54 -24.73 25.53
CA PRO A 369 -36.24 -23.49 25.13
C PRO A 369 -35.43 -22.43 24.34
N GLY A 370 -36.17 -21.66 23.53
CA GLY A 370 -36.08 -20.19 23.42
C GLY A 370 -34.82 -19.56 22.85
N SER A 371 -34.83 -19.23 21.56
CA SER A 371 -33.91 -18.26 20.95
C SER A 371 -34.67 -17.20 20.16
N PHE A 372 -34.33 -15.94 20.45
CA PHE A 372 -34.78 -14.72 19.77
C PHE A 372 -34.25 -14.69 18.33
N ALA A 373 -35.13 -14.54 17.35
CA ALA A 373 -34.77 -14.28 15.96
C ALA A 373 -34.73 -12.77 15.69
N LEU A 374 -33.59 -12.27 15.21
CA LEU A 374 -33.47 -10.97 14.53
C LEU A 374 -33.82 -11.15 13.04
N PRO A 375 -34.43 -10.16 12.36
CA PRO A 375 -34.87 -10.32 10.99
C PRO A 375 -33.68 -10.30 10.02
N VAL A 376 -33.60 -11.35 9.19
CA VAL A 376 -32.72 -11.43 8.03
C VAL A 376 -33.27 -10.52 6.93
N ALA A 377 -32.47 -9.57 6.46
CA ALA A 377 -32.79 -8.76 5.30
C ALA A 377 -32.58 -9.59 4.02
N GLU A 378 -33.61 -9.67 3.17
CA GLU A 378 -33.53 -10.33 1.87
C GLU A 378 -32.68 -9.50 0.88
N PRO A 379 -31.93 -10.16 -0.02
CA PRO A 379 -31.15 -9.47 -1.04
C PRO A 379 -32.08 -8.88 -2.12
N VAL A 380 -31.93 -7.58 -2.37
CA VAL A 380 -32.64 -6.86 -3.44
C VAL A 380 -32.00 -7.19 -4.78
N HIS A 381 -32.70 -7.95 -5.62
CA HIS A 381 -32.38 -8.09 -7.04
C HIS A 381 -32.72 -6.80 -7.78
N PHE A 382 -31.76 -6.20 -8.48
CA PHE A 382 -32.01 -5.14 -9.46
C PHE A 382 -32.04 -5.72 -10.87
N ASP A 383 -33.22 -5.65 -11.49
CA ASP A 383 -33.42 -5.89 -12.92
C ASP A 383 -32.74 -4.76 -13.73
N LEU A 384 -31.85 -5.14 -14.65
CA LEU A 384 -31.27 -4.27 -15.66
C LEU A 384 -32.15 -4.35 -16.92
N ASP A 385 -33.00 -3.36 -17.13
CA ASP A 385 -33.63 -3.14 -18.45
C ASP A 385 -32.61 -2.53 -19.43
N PRO A 386 -32.47 -3.07 -20.65
CA PRO A 386 -31.59 -2.51 -21.68
C PRO A 386 -32.24 -1.29 -22.37
N PRO A 387 -31.46 -0.27 -22.80
CA PRO A 387 -32.02 0.88 -23.51
C PRO A 387 -32.27 0.55 -24.99
N ASP A 388 -33.54 0.64 -25.39
CA ASP A 388 -33.97 0.80 -26.78
C ASP A 388 -33.50 2.16 -27.34
N ALA A 389 -32.75 2.13 -28.45
CA ALA A 389 -32.46 3.33 -29.24
C ALA A 389 -32.50 3.01 -30.75
N GLU A 390 -33.64 3.32 -31.38
CA GLU A 390 -33.71 3.49 -32.84
C GLU A 390 -33.11 4.86 -33.27
N PRO A 391 -32.45 4.95 -34.44
CA PRO A 391 -31.78 6.17 -34.89
C PRO A 391 -32.72 7.09 -35.67
N ARG A 392 -32.57 8.42 -35.48
CA ARG A 392 -33.10 9.44 -36.42
C ARG A 392 -32.00 10.32 -36.99
N PRO A 393 -32.14 10.80 -38.24
CA PRO A 393 -31.01 11.14 -39.10
C PRO A 393 -30.53 12.59 -38.99
N HIS A 394 -29.23 12.77 -39.22
CA HIS A 394 -28.53 14.05 -39.34
C HIS A 394 -29.04 14.89 -40.52
N ARG A 395 -29.44 16.14 -40.25
CA ARG A 395 -29.47 17.23 -41.24
C ARG A 395 -28.11 17.91 -41.28
N ARG A 396 -27.45 17.83 -42.43
CA ARG A 396 -26.30 18.67 -42.80
C ARG A 396 -26.80 20.07 -43.21
N THR A 397 -26.23 21.11 -42.63
CA THR A 397 -26.28 22.48 -43.14
C THR A 397 -24.88 22.92 -43.52
N SER A 398 -24.76 23.39 -44.76
CA SER A 398 -23.57 23.91 -45.43
C SER A 398 -23.49 25.44 -45.32
N ALA A 399 -22.30 25.98 -45.06
CA ALA A 399 -21.80 27.33 -45.42
C ALA A 399 -20.27 27.29 -45.18
N LEU A 400 -19.36 27.21 -46.15
CA LEU A 400 -18.97 28.10 -47.25
C LEU A 400 -18.53 29.52 -46.80
N ASP A 401 -17.21 29.62 -46.66
CA ASP A 401 -16.26 30.68 -47.06
C ASP A 401 -16.52 32.15 -46.73
N ALA A 402 -15.61 32.71 -45.93
CA ALA A 402 -15.05 34.06 -46.16
C ALA A 402 -13.68 34.20 -45.45
N LEU A 403 -12.60 34.06 -46.21
CA LEU A 403 -11.23 34.43 -45.82
C LEU A 403 -10.73 35.43 -46.86
N THR A 404 -10.49 36.67 -46.46
CA THR A 404 -9.67 37.61 -47.24
C THR A 404 -8.91 38.52 -46.29
N MET A 405 -7.58 38.36 -46.30
CA MET A 405 -6.58 39.17 -45.62
C MET A 405 -6.40 40.55 -46.30
N PRO A 406 -5.67 41.48 -45.66
CA PRO A 406 -4.78 42.34 -46.40
C PRO A 406 -3.32 42.22 -45.92
N ALA A 407 -2.42 41.99 -46.88
CA ALA A 407 -0.98 42.07 -46.71
C ALA A 407 -0.47 43.51 -46.98
N GLN A 408 0.66 43.80 -46.34
CA GLN A 408 1.38 45.05 -46.26
C GLN A 408 1.87 45.58 -47.61
N ARG A 409 1.92 46.91 -47.72
CA ARG A 409 2.61 47.67 -48.79
C ARG A 409 4.07 47.88 -48.42
N THR A 410 4.98 47.62 -49.35
CA THR A 410 6.33 48.18 -49.38
C THR A 410 6.41 49.29 -50.43
N ALA A 411 7.18 50.32 -50.09
CA ALA A 411 7.47 51.48 -50.91
C ALA A 411 8.51 51.18 -51.99
N THR A 412 8.40 51.88 -53.13
CA THR A 412 9.51 52.54 -53.84
C THR A 412 8.94 53.57 -54.82
N ASP A 413 9.52 54.78 -54.76
CA ASP A 413 9.28 55.97 -55.59
C ASP A 413 9.55 55.77 -57.09
N SER A 414 8.71 56.35 -57.94
CA SER A 414 9.02 57.39 -58.95
C SER A 414 7.79 57.73 -59.80
#